data_AF-A0A8T4R0G3-F1
#
_entry.id   AF-A0A8T4R0G3-F1
#
_cell.length_a   1.000
_cell.length_b   1.000
_cell.length_c   1.000
_cell.angle_alpha   90.00
_cell.angle_beta   90.00
_cell.angle_gamma   90.00
#
_symmetry.space_group_name_H-M   'P 1'
#
loop_
_entity.id
_entity.type
_entity.pdbx_description
1 polymer ?
#
loop_
_entity_poly.entity_id
_entity_poly.type
_entity_poly.pdbx_seq_one_letter_code
_entity_poly.pdbx_strand_id
1 'polypeptide(L)'
;MDTNELGNYIKNNHLKIIVRPNSNKSEIIEFNDEKQALKVNIAAPADKNKANKEVIKFFSKLLKKRVEIKSGLTSKEKLLRLQ
;
A
#
# COMPACT_ATOMS: atom_id res chain seq x y z
N MET A 1 11.98 1.83 -9.78
CA MET A 1 10.54 2.09 -9.91
C MET A 1 10.31 3.55 -9.61
N ASP A 2 10.20 4.32 -10.67
CA ASP A 2 10.03 5.77 -10.64
C ASP A 2 8.64 6.14 -10.12
N THR A 3 8.57 7.19 -9.31
CA THR A 3 7.35 7.71 -8.67
C THR A 3 6.24 8.10 -9.65
N ASN A 4 6.55 8.27 -10.94
CA ASN A 4 5.60 8.68 -11.96
C ASN A 4 4.60 7.59 -12.38
N GLU A 5 4.90 6.31 -12.16
CA GLU A 5 4.01 5.22 -12.62
C GLU A 5 2.84 4.95 -11.65
N LEU A 6 2.97 5.35 -10.39
CA LEU A 6 1.94 5.14 -9.37
C LEU A 6 0.64 5.90 -9.66
N GLY A 7 0.73 7.02 -10.38
CA GLY A 7 -0.43 7.82 -10.77
C GLY A 7 -1.41 7.04 -11.64
N ASN A 8 -0.92 6.17 -12.52
CA ASN A 8 -1.76 5.40 -13.44
C ASN A 8 -2.59 4.31 -12.74
N TYR A 9 -2.16 3.88 -11.55
CA TYR A 9 -2.84 2.82 -10.79
C TYR A 9 -3.87 3.35 -9.79
N ILE A 10 -3.96 4.67 -9.61
CA ILE A 10 -4.96 5.30 -8.75
C ILE A 10 -6.23 5.51 -9.57
N LYS A 11 -7.27 4.73 -9.29
CA LYS A 11 -8.60 4.89 -9.90
C LYS A 11 -9.57 5.45 -8.88
N ASN A 12 -10.24 6.56 -9.19
CA ASN A 12 -11.24 7.21 -8.31
C ASN A 12 -10.74 7.53 -6.88
N ASN A 13 -9.49 7.98 -6.73
CA ASN A 13 -8.85 8.17 -5.42
C ASN A 13 -8.72 6.87 -4.60
N HIS A 14 -8.81 5.70 -5.22
CA HIS A 14 -8.54 4.41 -4.58
C HIS A 14 -7.32 3.76 -5.20
N LEU A 15 -6.50 3.14 -4.34
CA LEU A 15 -5.34 2.37 -4.73
C LEU A 15 -5.41 0.99 -4.09
N LYS A 16 -5.39 -0.06 -4.90
CA LYS A 16 -5.30 -1.43 -4.40
C LYS A 16 -3.84 -1.80 -4.17
N ILE A 17 -3.55 -2.35 -3.00
CA ILE A 17 -2.23 -2.82 -2.66
C ILE A 17 -2.30 -4.21 -2.04
N ILE A 18 -1.25 -5.00 -2.20
CA ILE A 18 -1.05 -6.31 -1.61
C ILE A 18 0.11 -6.16 -0.63
N VAL A 19 -0.21 -6.11 0.66
CA VAL A 19 0.77 -5.94 1.72
C VAL A 19 1.30 -7.30 2.15
N ARG A 20 2.62 -7.44 2.13
CA ARG A 20 3.37 -8.55 2.70
C ARG A 20 4.04 -8.08 4.00
N PRO A 21 3.38 -8.27 5.16
CA PRO A 21 3.97 -7.94 6.45
C PRO A 21 5.13 -8.88 6.80
N ASN A 22 5.89 -8.57 7.84
CA ASN A 22 7.07 -9.34 8.28
C ASN A 22 8.17 -9.45 7.20
N SER A 23 8.35 -8.41 6.39
CA SER A 23 9.46 -8.35 5.43
C SER A 23 10.73 -7.79 6.08
N ASN A 24 11.90 -8.02 5.48
CA ASN A 24 13.15 -7.45 6.01
C ASN A 24 13.20 -5.90 5.90
N LYS A 25 12.54 -5.33 4.90
CA LYS A 25 12.47 -3.88 4.66
C LYS A 25 11.12 -3.50 4.02
N SER A 26 10.73 -2.23 4.17
CA SER A 26 9.52 -1.68 3.58
C SER A 26 9.81 -1.16 2.17
N GLU A 27 9.31 -1.83 1.14
CA GLU A 27 9.58 -1.49 -0.26
C GLU A 27 8.43 -1.93 -1.18
N ILE A 28 8.29 -1.23 -2.31
CA ILE A 28 7.38 -1.62 -3.38
C ILE A 28 8.11 -2.66 -4.24
N ILE A 29 7.50 -3.83 -4.40
CA ILE A 29 8.12 -4.95 -5.13
C ILE A 29 7.75 -4.88 -6.60
N GLU A 30 6.45 -4.89 -6.90
CA GLU A 30 5.94 -5.02 -8.26
C GLU A 30 4.46 -4.63 -8.31
N PHE A 31 3.97 -4.19 -9.47
CA PHE A 31 2.53 -4.07 -9.70
C PHE A 31 1.96 -5.34 -10.34
N ASN A 32 0.90 -5.89 -9.76
CA ASN A 32 0.14 -6.98 -10.35
C ASN A 32 -0.90 -6.39 -11.32
N ASP A 33 -0.64 -6.52 -12.62
CA ASP A 33 -1.53 -5.99 -13.67
C ASP A 33 -2.88 -6.71 -13.71
N GLU A 34 -2.90 -8.04 -13.53
CA GLU A 34 -4.13 -8.85 -13.52
C GLU A 34 -5.09 -8.42 -12.40
N LYS A 35 -4.55 -8.17 -11.21
CA LYS A 35 -5.33 -7.73 -10.03
C LYS A 35 -5.45 -6.23 -9.90
N GLN A 36 -4.76 -5.48 -10.76
CA GLN A 36 -4.60 -4.03 -10.69
C GLN A 36 -4.17 -3.58 -9.28
N ALA A 37 -3.16 -4.23 -8.69
CA ALA A 37 -2.77 -4.01 -7.29
C ALA A 37 -1.25 -4.01 -7.08
N LEU A 38 -0.73 -3.07 -6.29
CA LEU A 38 0.71 -2.99 -5.97
C LEU A 38 1.13 -3.97 -4.87
N LYS A 39 2.08 -4.85 -5.15
CA LYS A 39 2.75 -5.66 -4.13
C LYS A 39 3.75 -4.81 -3.35
N VAL A 40 3.55 -4.74 -2.04
CA VAL A 40 4.37 -3.94 -1.13
C VAL A 40 4.81 -4.83 0.02
N ASN A 41 6.10 -4.90 0.23
CA ASN A 41 6.68 -5.48 1.42
C ASN A 41 6.71 -4.44 2.53
N ILE A 42 6.30 -4.83 3.73
CA ILE A 42 6.29 -3.96 4.90
C ILE A 42 7.07 -4.66 6.00
N ALA A 43 8.07 -3.96 6.55
CA ALA A 43 8.87 -4.49 7.63
C ALA A 43 8.10 -4.64 8.94
N ALA A 44 7.08 -3.80 9.14
CA ALA A 44 6.24 -3.88 10.31
C ALA A 44 5.43 -5.19 10.36
N PRO A 45 5.28 -5.79 11.56
CA PRO A 45 4.48 -6.99 11.72
C PRO A 45 2.99 -6.71 11.52
N ALA A 46 2.24 -7.73 11.12
CA ALA A 46 0.77 -7.70 11.02
C ALA A 46 0.07 -7.62 12.40
N ASP A 47 0.83 -7.55 13.49
CA ASP A 47 0.33 -7.52 14.86
C ASP A 47 -0.16 -6.11 15.25
N LYS A 48 -1.32 -6.05 15.93
CA LYS A 48 -1.88 -4.83 16.57
C LYS A 48 -1.86 -3.56 15.69
N ASN A 49 -2.31 -3.66 14.43
CA ASN A 49 -2.37 -2.52 13.49
C ASN A 49 -1.02 -1.88 13.13
N LYS A 50 0.13 -2.48 13.49
CA LYS A 50 1.46 -1.91 13.17
C LYS A 50 1.70 -1.83 11.66
N ALA A 51 1.44 -2.92 10.92
CA ALA A 51 1.51 -2.93 9.46
C ALA A 51 0.61 -1.86 8.81
N ASN A 52 -0.61 -1.68 9.31
CA ASN A 52 -1.56 -0.70 8.78
C ASN A 52 -1.03 0.74 8.93
N LYS A 53 -0.49 1.07 10.11
CA LYS A 53 0.11 2.38 10.37
C LYS A 53 1.34 2.63 9.49
N GLU A 54 2.19 1.61 9.33
CA GLU A 54 3.39 1.73 8.50
C GLU A 54 3.05 1.92 7.02
N VAL A 55 2.06 1.20 6.50
CA VAL A 55 1.54 1.38 5.13
C VAL A 55 1.09 2.82 4.92
N ILE A 56 0.24 3.34 5.82
CA ILE A 56 -0.26 4.73 5.72
C ILE A 56 0.91 5.71 5.72
N LYS A 57 1.88 5.53 6.63
CA LYS A 57 3.06 6.40 6.74
C LYS A 57 3.94 6.35 5.50
N PHE A 58 4.18 5.15 4.96
CA PHE A 58 4.96 4.93 3.76
C PHE A 58 4.32 5.59 2.54
N PHE A 59 3.04 5.28 2.29
CA PHE A 59 2.32 5.83 1.14
C PHE A 59 2.03 7.33 1.26
N SER A 60 1.77 7.83 2.46
CA SER A 60 1.55 9.27 2.66
C SER A 60 2.82 10.07 2.38
N LYS A 61 4.00 9.58 2.79
CA LYS A 61 5.29 10.18 2.44
C LYS A 61 5.56 10.10 0.94
N LEU A 62 5.27 8.95 0.32
CA LEU A 62 5.57 8.68 -1.07
C LEU A 62 4.70 9.50 -2.02
N LEU A 63 3.39 9.58 -1.75
CA LEU A 63 2.43 10.29 -2.59
C LEU A 63 2.24 11.76 -2.15
N LYS A 64 2.84 12.16 -1.02
CA LYS A 64 2.63 13.47 -0.36
C LYS A 64 1.15 13.81 -0.18
N LYS A 65 0.32 12.79 0.01
CA LYS A 65 -1.14 12.89 0.16
C LYS A 65 -1.61 12.17 1.42
N ARG A 66 -2.83 12.44 1.83
CA ARG A 66 -3.43 11.72 2.95
C ARG A 66 -3.93 10.36 2.46
N VAL A 67 -3.53 9.31 3.16
CA VAL A 67 -3.81 7.92 2.80
C VAL A 67 -4.56 7.25 3.95
N GLU A 68 -5.64 6.56 3.63
CA GLU A 68 -6.46 5.85 4.61
C GLU A 68 -6.79 4.44 4.12
N ILE A 69 -6.86 3.46 5.02
CA ILE A 69 -7.24 2.10 4.65
C ILE A 69 -8.76 2.02 4.67
N LYS A 70 -9.38 1.91 3.49
CA LYS A 70 -10.84 1.76 3.35
C LYS A 70 -11.29 0.33 3.58
N SER A 71 -10.50 -0.66 3.17
CA SER A 71 -10.84 -2.09 3.28
C SER A 71 -9.59 -2.98 3.32
N GLY A 72 -9.75 -4.20 3.82
CA GLY A 72 -8.65 -5.18 3.91
C GLY A 72 -7.85 -5.10 5.23
N LEU A 73 -8.47 -4.70 6.34
CA LEU A 73 -7.82 -4.63 7.66
C LEU A 73 -7.20 -5.98 8.06
N THR A 74 -7.90 -7.09 7.78
CA THR A 74 -7.50 -8.47 8.07
C THR A 74 -6.88 -9.21 6.88
N SER A 75 -6.96 -8.64 5.66
CA SER A 75 -6.46 -9.28 4.44
C SER A 75 -5.08 -8.72 4.03
N LYS A 76 -4.37 -9.51 3.22
CA LYS A 76 -3.15 -9.07 2.52
C LYS A 76 -3.50 -8.03 1.46
N GLU A 77 -4.65 -8.16 0.81
CA GLU A 77 -5.17 -7.21 -0.16
C GLU A 77 -5.88 -6.07 0.56
N LYS A 78 -5.40 -4.84 0.37
CA LYS A 78 -5.92 -3.63 1.01
C LYS A 78 -6.34 -2.62 -0.04
N LEU A 79 -7.43 -1.93 0.25
CA LEU A 79 -7.89 -0.78 -0.54
C LEU A 79 -7.53 0.49 0.21
N LEU A 80 -6.59 1.26 -0.32
CA LEU A 80 -6.25 2.58 0.16
C LEU A 80 -7.15 3.61 -0.49
N ARG A 81 -7.59 4.59 0.29
CA ARG A 81 -8.24 5.81 -0.16
C ARG A 81 -7.25 6.96 -0.04
N LEU A 82 -7.15 7.75 -1.10
CA LEU A 82 -6.35 8.95 -1.20
C LEU A 82 -7.27 10.16 -1.03
N GLN A 83 -6.88 11.12 -0.18
CA GLN A 83 -7.54 12.42 -0.05
C GLN A 83 -6.61 13.53 -0.53
#